data_AF-A0A1Z9FHH5-F1
#
_entry.id   AF-A0A1Z9FHH5-F1
#
_cell.length_a   1.000
_cell.length_b   1.000
_cell.length_c   1.000
_cell.angle_alpha   90.00
_cell.angle_beta   90.00
_cell.angle_gamma   90.00
#
_symmetry.space_group_name_H-M   'P 1'
#
loop_
_entity.id
_entity.type
_entity.pdbx_description
1 polymer ?
#
loop_
_entity_poly.entity_id
_entity_poly.type
_entity_poly.pdbx_seq_one_letter_code
_entity_poly.pdbx_strand_id
1 'polypeptide(L)'
;MKFSLTIITSTFLILALLPSLGEVDEDLDRRSNAEINVFLEEHFPEALDDINEASEAEDEEHEHELRQAARELVGEFYLLFEDIGREAAEAFMSIHRNELIADRIVGELRDGEEEGEEALHLELKEAIANHLEGILDLERMKLACELAELEERERELEERERELEELDQNRDEAILEQIEDRLREERE
;
A
#
# COMPACT_ATOMS: atom_id res chain seq x y z
N MET A 1 -20.61 19.74 -33.16
CA MET A 1 -20.26 18.31 -33.00
C MET A 1 -20.95 17.81 -31.75
N LYS A 2 -21.69 16.71 -31.83
CA LYS A 2 -22.33 16.09 -30.66
C LYS A 2 -21.26 15.26 -29.96
N PHE A 3 -20.73 15.75 -28.84
CA PHE A 3 -19.92 14.92 -27.95
C PHE A 3 -20.86 14.21 -27.00
N SER A 4 -21.06 12.92 -27.29
CA SER A 4 -21.64 11.96 -26.37
C SER A 4 -20.60 11.71 -25.28
N LEU A 5 -20.57 12.55 -24.24
CA LEU A 5 -19.77 12.26 -23.05
C LEU A 5 -20.61 11.35 -22.16
N THR A 6 -20.41 10.07 -22.37
CA THR A 6 -20.94 8.98 -21.55
C THR A 6 -20.52 9.23 -20.10
N ILE A 7 -21.50 9.56 -19.27
CA ILE A 7 -21.60 9.31 -17.82
C ILE A 7 -20.29 8.82 -17.18
N ILE A 8 -19.51 9.73 -16.62
CA ILE A 8 -18.61 9.41 -15.50
C ILE A 8 -19.25 10.12 -14.30
N THR A 9 -20.16 9.39 -13.67
CA THR A 9 -20.60 9.64 -12.30
C THR A 9 -19.40 9.40 -11.41
N SER A 10 -19.09 10.38 -10.57
CA SER A 10 -18.34 10.28 -9.32
C SER A 10 -17.73 8.89 -9.07
N THR A 11 -16.50 8.69 -9.56
CA THR A 11 -15.70 7.54 -9.16
C THR A 11 -14.67 8.06 -8.18
N PHE A 12 -15.04 8.05 -6.91
CA PHE A 12 -14.13 8.10 -5.76
C PHE A 12 -13.19 6.87 -5.72
N LEU A 13 -12.85 6.32 -6.88
CA LEU A 13 -12.32 4.98 -7.11
C LEU A 13 -11.58 4.98 -8.45
N ILE A 14 -10.47 5.73 -8.57
CA ILE A 14 -9.38 5.26 -9.43
C ILE A 14 -8.53 4.30 -8.60
N LEU A 15 -9.19 3.21 -8.20
CA LEU A 15 -8.57 1.99 -7.71
C LEU A 15 -8.00 1.26 -8.93
N ALA A 16 -7.02 1.89 -9.59
CA ALA A 16 -6.47 1.39 -10.84
C ALA A 16 -5.06 1.93 -11.05
N LEU A 17 -4.10 1.43 -10.26
CA LEU A 17 -2.71 1.22 -10.70
C LEU A 17 -1.86 0.37 -9.74
N LEU A 18 -2.34 0.06 -8.54
CA LEU A 18 -1.70 -0.97 -7.71
C LEU A 18 -2.24 -2.35 -8.12
N PRO A 19 -1.39 -3.34 -8.44
CA PRO A 19 -1.86 -4.71 -8.61
C PRO A 19 -2.52 -5.12 -7.29
N SER A 20 -3.79 -5.50 -7.38
CA SER A 20 -4.58 -6.06 -6.28
C SER A 20 -3.72 -7.06 -5.50
N LEU A 21 -3.40 -6.73 -4.25
CA LEU A 21 -3.11 -7.75 -3.24
C LEU A 21 -4.40 -8.57 -3.14
N GLY A 22 -4.38 -9.72 -3.82
CA GLY A 22 -5.52 -10.59 -3.93
C GLY A 22 -5.78 -11.30 -2.61
N GLU A 23 -6.60 -10.69 -1.77
CA GLU A 23 -7.51 -11.26 -0.77
C GLU A 23 -8.14 -10.03 -0.10
N VAL A 24 -9.45 -10.04 0.16
CA VAL A 24 -10.06 -9.01 1.03
C VAL A 24 -9.39 -9.21 2.39
N ASP A 25 -8.38 -8.41 2.68
CA ASP A 25 -7.56 -8.57 3.86
C ASP A 25 -8.45 -8.27 5.07
N GLU A 26 -8.73 -9.30 5.88
CA GLU A 26 -9.50 -9.17 7.12
C GLU A 26 -8.87 -8.11 8.06
N ASP A 27 -7.63 -7.72 7.80
CA ASP A 27 -6.90 -6.70 8.54
C ASP A 27 -7.33 -5.26 8.20
N LEU A 28 -7.94 -5.00 7.04
CA LEU A 28 -8.48 -3.68 6.67
C LEU A 28 -9.71 -3.30 7.52
N ASP A 29 -10.44 -4.28 8.04
CA ASP A 29 -11.73 -4.10 8.73
C ASP A 29 -11.61 -4.00 10.27
N ARG A 30 -10.39 -3.90 10.79
CA ARG A 30 -10.13 -3.87 12.25
C ARG A 30 -10.65 -2.60 12.94
N ARG A 31 -10.91 -1.51 12.19
CA ARG A 31 -11.21 -0.18 12.74
C ARG A 31 -12.70 0.08 12.85
N SER A 32 -13.09 0.67 13.98
CA SER A 32 -14.47 1.12 14.19
C SER A 32 -14.79 2.36 13.36
N ASN A 33 -16.07 2.56 13.01
CA ASN A 33 -16.52 3.78 12.33
C ASN A 33 -16.15 5.06 13.09
N ALA A 34 -16.04 5.00 14.43
CA ALA A 34 -15.62 6.16 15.23
C ALA A 34 -14.15 6.51 15.00
N GLU A 35 -13.26 5.51 14.94
CA GLU A 35 -11.84 5.72 14.61
C GLU A 35 -11.67 6.22 13.18
N ILE A 36 -12.45 5.67 12.24
CA ILE A 36 -12.45 6.13 10.84
C ILE A 36 -12.90 7.58 10.74
N ASN A 37 -13.97 7.97 11.45
CA ASN A 37 -14.40 9.38 11.45
C ASN A 37 -13.32 10.33 11.97
N VAL A 38 -12.63 9.96 13.06
CA VAL A 38 -11.53 10.78 13.59
C VAL A 38 -10.40 10.92 12.57
N PHE A 39 -10.05 9.83 11.88
CA PHE A 39 -9.05 9.85 10.84
C PHE A 39 -9.45 10.76 9.67
N LEU A 40 -10.69 10.62 9.19
CA LEU A 40 -11.19 11.47 8.10
C LEU A 40 -11.26 12.93 8.53
N GLU A 41 -11.70 13.24 9.75
CA GLU A 41 -11.72 14.62 10.27
C GLU A 41 -10.32 15.26 10.25
N GLU A 42 -9.27 14.49 10.54
CA GLU A 42 -7.89 14.99 10.53
C GLU A 42 -7.32 15.15 9.11
N HIS A 43 -7.64 14.22 8.21
CA HIS A 43 -6.92 14.08 6.93
C HIS A 43 -7.75 14.37 5.67
N PHE A 44 -9.05 14.05 5.69
CA PHE A 44 -9.97 14.17 4.56
C PHE A 44 -11.36 14.64 5.05
N PRO A 45 -11.47 15.87 5.60
CA PRO A 45 -12.71 16.36 6.16
C PRO A 45 -13.84 16.41 5.12
N GLU A 46 -13.50 16.65 3.85
CA GLU A 46 -14.45 16.66 2.74
C GLU A 46 -15.12 15.28 2.55
N ALA A 47 -14.36 14.19 2.70
CA ALA A 47 -14.91 12.84 2.62
C ALA A 47 -15.82 12.50 3.81
N LEU A 48 -15.55 13.07 4.98
CA LEU A 48 -16.45 12.94 6.14
C LEU A 48 -17.74 13.72 5.93
N ASP A 49 -17.66 14.91 5.33
CA ASP A 49 -18.82 15.72 4.96
C ASP A 49 -19.70 14.97 3.96
N ASP A 50 -19.14 14.37 2.90
CA ASP A 50 -19.88 13.57 1.92
C ASP A 50 -20.66 12.41 2.57
N ILE A 51 -20.02 11.71 3.53
CA ILE A 51 -20.67 10.64 4.31
C ILE A 51 -21.84 11.19 5.13
N ASN A 52 -21.66 12.35 5.77
CA ASN A 52 -22.71 12.97 6.57
C ASN A 52 -23.88 13.45 5.69
N GLU A 53 -23.58 14.03 4.53
CA GLU A 53 -24.60 14.47 3.55
C GLU A 53 -25.42 13.29 3.03
N ALA A 54 -24.78 12.17 2.68
CA ALA A 54 -25.48 10.95 2.26
C ALA A 54 -26.41 10.42 3.37
N SER A 55 -25.95 10.44 4.62
CA SER A 55 -26.72 10.02 5.79
C SER A 55 -27.92 10.95 6.07
N GLU A 56 -27.72 12.27 5.98
CA GLU A 56 -28.79 13.26 6.10
C GLU A 56 -29.83 13.16 4.97
N ALA A 57 -29.41 12.75 3.78
CA ALA A 57 -30.28 12.49 2.64
C ALA A 57 -31.04 11.16 2.71
N GLU A 58 -30.78 10.33 3.74
CA GLU A 58 -31.27 8.94 3.86
C GLU A 58 -30.89 8.06 2.64
N ASP A 59 -29.75 8.36 1.99
CA ASP A 59 -29.20 7.58 0.88
C ASP A 59 -28.27 6.47 1.42
N GLU A 60 -28.90 5.41 1.93
CA GLU A 60 -28.19 4.28 2.58
C GLU A 60 -27.19 3.57 1.65
N GLU A 61 -27.47 3.51 0.34
CA GLU A 61 -26.60 2.84 -0.63
C GLU A 61 -25.32 3.67 -0.82
N HIS A 62 -25.47 4.97 -1.04
CA HIS A 62 -24.32 5.85 -1.23
C HIS A 62 -23.51 6.04 0.07
N GLU A 63 -24.19 6.18 1.23
CA GLU A 63 -23.50 6.22 2.53
C GLU A 63 -22.66 4.95 2.73
N HIS A 64 -23.20 3.78 2.37
CA HIS A 64 -22.48 2.51 2.50
C HIS A 64 -21.23 2.45 1.62
N GLU A 65 -21.32 2.89 0.37
CA GLU A 65 -20.17 2.96 -0.55
C GLU A 65 -19.07 3.87 0.00
N LEU A 66 -19.42 5.08 0.45
CA LEU A 66 -18.47 6.04 1.02
C LEU A 66 -17.82 5.51 2.30
N ARG A 67 -18.60 4.84 3.16
CA ARG A 67 -18.11 4.17 4.36
C ARG A 67 -17.13 3.06 4.04
N GLN A 68 -17.39 2.29 2.99
CA GLN A 68 -16.52 1.21 2.55
C GLN A 68 -15.20 1.75 2.00
N ALA A 69 -15.26 2.77 1.14
CA ALA A 69 -14.06 3.44 0.65
C ALA A 69 -13.20 4.03 1.78
N ALA A 70 -13.84 4.66 2.78
CA ALA A 70 -13.15 5.18 3.95
C ALA A 70 -12.47 4.08 4.79
N ARG A 71 -13.10 2.89 4.90
CA ARG A 71 -12.49 1.73 5.58
C ARG A 71 -11.23 1.26 4.85
N GLU A 72 -11.33 1.08 3.54
CA GLU A 72 -10.22 0.64 2.71
C GLU A 72 -9.05 1.61 2.81
N LEU A 73 -9.31 2.91 2.66
CA LEU A 73 -8.30 3.97 2.80
C LEU A 73 -7.59 3.95 4.16
N VAL A 74 -8.35 3.86 5.26
CA VAL A 74 -7.79 3.84 6.62
C VAL A 74 -7.01 2.55 6.86
N GLY A 75 -7.53 1.42 6.37
CA GLY A 75 -6.88 0.12 6.47
C GLY A 75 -5.53 0.13 5.77
N GLU A 76 -5.48 0.56 4.52
CA GLU A 76 -4.24 0.63 3.73
C GLU A 76 -3.20 1.57 4.36
N PHE A 77 -3.65 2.71 4.92
CA PHE A 77 -2.76 3.60 5.66
C PHE A 77 -2.06 2.88 6.82
N TYR A 78 -2.83 2.16 7.65
CA TYR A 78 -2.26 1.46 8.81
C TYR A 78 -1.38 0.27 8.40
N LEU A 79 -1.74 -0.46 7.34
CA LEU A 79 -0.89 -1.52 6.80
C LEU A 79 0.47 -0.95 6.37
N LEU A 80 0.49 0.12 5.57
CA LEU A 80 1.74 0.76 5.16
C LEU A 80 2.54 1.31 6.35
N PHE A 81 1.85 1.84 7.35
CA PHE A 81 2.49 2.32 8.58
C PHE A 81 3.17 1.20 9.37
N GLU A 82 2.53 0.03 9.46
CA GLU A 82 3.02 -1.12 10.20
C GLU A 82 4.13 -1.87 9.45
N ASP A 83 3.96 -2.08 8.14
CA ASP A 83 4.85 -2.92 7.32
C ASP A 83 6.11 -2.18 6.85
N ILE A 84 5.98 -0.91 6.47
CA ILE A 84 7.07 -0.13 5.86
C ILE A 84 7.49 1.02 6.77
N GLY A 85 6.50 1.71 7.35
CA GLY A 85 6.73 2.77 8.32
C GLY A 85 5.98 4.05 8.00
N ARG A 86 6.16 5.03 8.89
CA ARG A 86 5.50 6.34 8.85
C ARG A 86 5.67 7.06 7.51
N GLU A 87 6.86 7.03 6.92
CA GLU A 87 7.14 7.77 5.68
C GLU A 87 6.30 7.26 4.49
N ALA A 88 6.11 5.94 4.40
CA ALA A 88 5.27 5.32 3.37
C ALA A 88 3.79 5.66 3.59
N ALA A 89 3.33 5.63 4.84
CA ALA A 89 1.97 6.02 5.19
C ALA A 89 1.69 7.51 4.89
N GLU A 90 2.64 8.40 5.18
CA GLU A 90 2.54 9.83 4.85
C GLU A 90 2.54 10.07 3.32
N ALA A 91 3.36 9.33 2.56
CA ALA A 91 3.36 9.37 1.09
C ALA A 91 2.02 8.91 0.52
N PHE A 92 1.47 7.81 1.03
CA PHE A 92 0.15 7.29 0.66
C PHE A 92 -0.97 8.33 0.83
N MET A 93 -0.96 9.05 1.94
CA MET A 93 -1.93 10.13 2.20
C MET A 93 -1.77 11.32 1.24
N SER A 94 -0.52 11.67 0.90
CA SER A 94 -0.23 12.72 -0.07
C SER A 94 -0.74 12.37 -1.47
N ILE A 95 -0.64 11.11 -1.88
CA ILE A 95 -1.15 10.61 -3.17
C ILE A 95 -2.66 10.83 -3.27
N HIS A 96 -3.41 10.39 -2.24
CA HIS A 96 -4.87 10.52 -2.19
C HIS A 96 -5.32 11.99 -2.12
N ARG A 97 -4.57 12.83 -1.41
CA ARG A 97 -4.88 14.27 -1.38
C ARG A 97 -4.74 14.92 -2.75
N ASN A 98 -3.72 14.56 -3.51
CA ASN A 98 -3.55 15.07 -4.88
C ASN A 98 -4.63 14.56 -5.84
N GLU A 99 -5.14 13.35 -5.61
CA GLU A 99 -6.29 12.81 -6.36
C GLU A 99 -7.56 13.64 -6.10
N LEU A 100 -7.88 13.92 -4.84
CA LEU A 100 -9.02 14.77 -4.49
C LEU A 100 -8.91 16.19 -5.07
N ILE A 101 -7.70 16.77 -5.06
CA ILE A 101 -7.44 18.08 -5.69
C ILE A 101 -7.70 17.98 -7.20
N ALA A 102 -7.22 16.92 -7.86
CA ALA A 102 -7.42 16.73 -9.28
C ALA A 102 -8.92 16.58 -9.63
N ASP A 103 -9.66 15.79 -8.86
CA ASP A 103 -11.10 15.59 -9.07
C ASP A 103 -11.90 16.88 -8.89
N ARG A 104 -11.59 17.66 -7.86
CA ARG A 104 -12.19 18.99 -7.64
C ARG A 104 -11.98 19.89 -8.87
N ILE A 105 -10.73 19.98 -9.35
CA ILE A 105 -10.37 20.83 -10.49
C ILE A 105 -11.05 20.35 -11.78
N VAL A 106 -11.15 19.04 -11.99
CA VAL A 106 -11.87 18.47 -13.14
C VAL A 106 -13.37 18.82 -13.09
N GLY A 107 -13.96 18.82 -11.90
CA GLY A 107 -15.32 19.29 -11.65
C GLY A 107 -15.50 20.76 -12.05
N GLU A 108 -14.64 21.64 -11.53
CA GLU A 108 -14.64 23.09 -11.84
C GLU A 108 -14.49 23.36 -13.34
N LEU A 109 -13.56 22.67 -14.02
CA LEU A 109 -13.35 22.79 -15.46
C LEU A 109 -14.56 22.33 -16.28
N ARG A 110 -15.31 21.34 -15.79
CA ARG A 110 -16.51 20.81 -16.46
C ARG A 110 -17.69 21.78 -16.38
N ASP A 111 -17.80 22.53 -15.30
CA ASP A 111 -18.90 23.48 -15.07
C ASP A 111 -18.74 24.78 -15.88
N GLY A 112 -17.57 24.98 -16.51
CA GLY A 112 -17.40 25.89 -17.65
C GLY A 112 -17.23 27.36 -17.28
N GLU A 113 -16.62 27.67 -16.13
CA GLU A 113 -16.23 29.03 -15.79
C GLU A 113 -14.97 29.44 -16.59
N GLU A 114 -15.15 30.24 -17.66
CA GLU A 114 -14.05 30.70 -18.55
C GLU A 114 -12.98 31.53 -17.82
N GLU A 115 -13.32 32.17 -16.70
CA GLU A 115 -12.35 32.94 -15.90
C GLU A 115 -11.52 32.01 -15.01
N GLY A 116 -10.27 31.75 -15.41
CA GLY A 116 -9.31 30.98 -14.60
C GLY A 116 -8.99 29.58 -15.11
N GLU A 117 -9.56 29.16 -16.25
CA GLU A 117 -9.34 27.83 -16.86
C GLU A 117 -7.86 27.49 -17.06
N GLU A 118 -7.04 28.46 -17.50
CA GLU A 118 -5.58 28.25 -17.67
C GLU A 118 -4.87 27.98 -16.33
N ALA A 119 -5.31 28.63 -15.25
CA ALA A 119 -4.75 28.44 -13.91
C ALA A 119 -5.16 27.07 -13.36
N LEU A 120 -6.44 26.68 -13.52
CA LEU A 120 -6.94 25.36 -13.16
C LEU A 120 -6.23 24.25 -13.93
N HIS A 121 -5.97 24.43 -15.23
CA HIS A 121 -5.18 23.48 -16.00
C HIS A 121 -3.72 23.35 -15.53
N LEU A 122 -3.11 24.42 -15.02
CA LEU A 122 -1.78 24.36 -14.43
C LEU A 122 -1.81 23.63 -13.09
N GLU A 123 -2.75 23.97 -12.21
CA GLU A 123 -2.95 23.31 -10.91
C GLU A 123 -3.23 21.81 -11.08
N LEU A 124 -4.06 21.43 -12.06
CA LEU A 124 -4.34 20.03 -12.38
C LEU A 124 -3.07 19.29 -12.82
N LYS A 125 -2.21 19.91 -13.63
CA LYS A 125 -0.94 19.31 -14.04
C LYS A 125 0.00 19.11 -12.85
N GLU A 126 0.04 20.07 -11.94
CA GLU A 126 0.84 19.97 -10.72
C GLU A 126 0.30 18.87 -9.79
N ALA A 127 -1.01 18.79 -9.59
CA ALA A 127 -1.64 17.72 -8.80
C ALA A 127 -1.34 16.33 -9.38
N ILE A 128 -1.51 16.15 -10.69
CA ILE A 128 -1.18 14.88 -11.38
C ILE A 128 0.31 14.56 -11.26
N ALA A 129 1.19 15.55 -11.44
CA ALA A 129 2.64 15.34 -11.33
C ALA A 129 3.02 14.89 -9.91
N ASN A 130 2.49 15.56 -8.88
CA ASN A 130 2.74 15.22 -7.48
C ASN A 130 2.17 13.84 -7.12
N HIS A 131 0.98 13.49 -7.63
CA HIS A 131 0.38 12.16 -7.45
C HIS A 131 1.29 11.06 -8.04
N LEU A 132 1.77 11.24 -9.27
CA LEU A 132 2.65 10.28 -9.93
C LEU A 132 4.03 10.18 -9.25
N GLU A 133 4.60 11.30 -8.81
CA GLU A 133 5.84 11.31 -8.04
C GLU A 133 5.68 10.58 -6.71
N GLY A 134 4.58 10.84 -5.99
CA GLY A 134 4.24 10.14 -4.75
C GLY A 134 4.13 8.63 -4.94
N ILE A 135 3.46 8.17 -6.01
CA ILE A 135 3.38 6.73 -6.34
C ILE A 135 4.77 6.15 -6.55
N LEU A 136 5.62 6.83 -7.35
CA LEU A 136 6.97 6.34 -7.63
C LEU A 136 7.82 6.23 -6.35
N ASP A 137 7.69 7.20 -5.44
CA ASP A 137 8.42 7.18 -4.17
C ASP A 137 7.91 6.10 -3.23
N LEU A 138 6.59 5.90 -3.15
CA LEU A 138 6.00 4.80 -2.38
C LEU A 138 6.46 3.43 -2.89
N GLU A 139 6.47 3.23 -4.21
CA GLU A 139 6.96 1.99 -4.83
C GLU A 139 8.46 1.77 -4.57
N ARG A 140 9.27 2.84 -4.56
CA ARG A 140 10.68 2.74 -4.16
C ARG A 140 10.85 2.31 -2.71
N MET A 141 10.01 2.82 -1.80
CA MET A 141 10.04 2.41 -0.39
C MET A 141 9.67 0.94 -0.22
N LYS A 142 8.60 0.47 -0.89
CA LYS A 142 8.20 -0.95 -0.91
C LYS A 142 9.34 -1.84 -1.39
N LEU A 143 9.91 -1.52 -2.55
CA LEU A 143 11.02 -2.28 -3.13
C LEU A 143 12.26 -2.31 -2.22
N ALA A 144 12.54 -1.23 -1.50
CA ALA A 144 13.65 -1.18 -0.55
C ALA A 144 13.44 -2.13 0.64
N CYS A 145 12.21 -2.19 1.18
CA CYS A 145 11.87 -3.16 2.22
C CYS A 145 11.96 -4.60 1.72
N GLU A 146 11.37 -4.90 0.56
CA GLU A 146 11.44 -6.24 -0.04
C GLU A 146 12.89 -6.70 -0.27
N LEU A 147 13.75 -5.79 -0.74
CA LEU A 147 15.16 -6.07 -0.92
C LEU A 147 15.86 -6.40 0.41
N ALA A 148 15.59 -5.62 1.46
CA ALA A 148 16.17 -5.87 2.79
C ALA A 148 15.76 -7.25 3.36
N GLU A 149 14.50 -7.64 3.18
CA GLU A 149 14.02 -8.98 3.58
C GLU A 149 14.71 -10.10 2.80
N LEU A 150 14.93 -9.91 1.50
CA LEU A 150 15.65 -10.88 0.67
C LEU A 150 17.11 -11.00 1.09
N GLU A 151 17.79 -9.89 1.37
CA GLU A 151 19.17 -9.87 1.87
C GLU A 151 19.31 -10.52 3.25
N GLU A 152 18.29 -10.43 4.11
CA GLU A 152 18.26 -11.16 5.38
C GLU A 152 18.10 -12.67 5.16
N ARG A 153 17.15 -13.08 4.31
CA ARG A 153 16.94 -14.50 3.98
C ARG A 153 18.17 -15.13 3.32
N GLU A 154 18.87 -14.38 2.45
CA GLU A 154 20.11 -14.84 1.84
C GLU A 154 21.17 -15.13 2.90
N ARG A 155 21.37 -14.22 3.86
CA ARG A 155 22.32 -14.42 4.97
C ARG A 155 21.96 -15.62 5.86
N GLU A 156 20.69 -15.81 6.17
CA GLU A 156 20.23 -16.98 6.94
C GLU A 156 20.51 -18.30 6.19
N LEU A 157 20.34 -18.31 4.87
CA LEU A 157 20.62 -19.49 4.04
C LEU A 157 22.12 -19.77 3.98
N GLU A 158 22.96 -18.75 3.80
CA GLU A 158 24.42 -18.89 3.83
C GLU A 158 24.95 -19.38 5.19
N GLU A 159 24.32 -18.98 6.29
CA GLU A 159 24.66 -19.49 7.63
C GLU A 159 24.29 -20.97 7.77
N ARG A 160 23.08 -21.35 7.37
CA ARG A 160 22.64 -22.76 7.39
C ARG A 160 23.48 -23.66 6.49
N GLU A 161 23.88 -23.19 5.31
CA GLU A 161 24.74 -23.96 4.41
C GLU A 161 26.10 -24.25 5.07
N ARG A 162 26.70 -23.25 5.73
CA ARG A 162 27.94 -23.42 6.50
C ARG A 162 27.78 -24.41 7.65
N GLU A 163 26.69 -24.32 8.41
CA GLU A 163 26.40 -25.29 9.49
C GLU A 163 26.28 -26.73 8.95
N LEU A 164 25.63 -26.91 7.79
CA LEU A 164 25.50 -28.22 7.15
C LEU A 164 26.85 -28.76 6.66
N GLU A 165 27.71 -27.91 6.10
CA GLU A 165 29.06 -28.28 5.69
C GLU A 165 29.92 -28.72 6.90
N GLU A 166 29.87 -27.98 8.00
CA GLU A 166 30.56 -28.35 9.25
C GLU A 166 30.03 -29.67 9.81
N LEU A 167 28.71 -29.91 9.77
CA LEU A 167 28.11 -31.17 10.21
C LEU A 167 28.54 -32.36 9.33
N ASP A 168 28.64 -32.17 8.02
CA ASP A 168 29.07 -33.23 7.09
C ASP A 168 30.55 -33.57 7.31
N GLN A 169 31.41 -32.56 7.50
CA GLN A 169 32.83 -32.74 7.86
C GLN A 169 32.98 -33.49 9.19
N ASN A 170 32.27 -33.07 10.23
CA ASN A 170 32.29 -33.71 11.54
C ASN A 170 31.83 -35.18 11.46
N ARG A 171 30.82 -35.48 10.63
CA ARG A 171 30.34 -36.85 10.41
C ARG A 171 31.42 -37.70 9.75
N ASP A 172 32.06 -37.18 8.71
CA ASP A 172 33.08 -37.91 7.97
C ASP A 172 34.33 -38.17 8.83
N GLU A 173 34.75 -37.19 9.64
CA GLU A 173 35.81 -37.36 10.65
C GLU A 173 35.46 -38.44 11.68
N ALA A 174 34.25 -38.41 12.23
CA ALA A 174 33.80 -39.40 13.20
C ALA A 174 33.73 -40.82 12.61
N ILE A 175 33.34 -40.96 11.34
CA ILE A 175 33.35 -42.25 10.63
C ILE A 175 34.77 -42.76 10.46
N LEU A 176 35.71 -41.89 10.05
CA LEU A 176 37.11 -42.25 9.89
C LEU A 176 37.73 -42.72 11.21
N GLU A 177 37.51 -41.98 12.30
CA GLU A 177 37.99 -42.34 13.64
C GLU A 177 37.47 -43.73 14.05
N GLN A 178 36.18 -44.01 13.86
CA GLN A 178 35.60 -45.33 14.15
C GLN A 178 36.19 -46.46 13.30
N ILE A 179 36.51 -46.20 12.03
CA ILE A 179 37.16 -47.19 11.16
C ILE A 179 38.60 -47.45 11.65
N GLU A 180 39.35 -46.42 11.98
CA GLU A 180 40.72 -46.53 12.47
C GLU A 180 40.81 -47.29 13.80
N ASP A 181 39.90 -47.01 14.73
CA ASP A 181 39.83 -47.71 16.01
C ASP A 181 39.56 -49.21 15.82
N ARG A 182 38.59 -49.58 14.97
CA ARG A 182 38.31 -50.99 14.64
C ARG A 182 39.51 -51.69 14.01
N LEU A 183 40.18 -51.04 13.06
CA LEU A 183 41.36 -51.61 12.40
C LEU A 183 42.54 -51.79 13.36
N ARG A 184 42.64 -50.98 14.42
CA ARG A 184 43.64 -51.13 15.47
C ARG A 184 43.33 -52.31 16.39
N GLU A 185 42.08 -52.44 16.82
CA GLU A 185 41.61 -53.57 17.65
C GLU A 185 41.80 -54.92 16.97
N GLU A 186 41.61 -55.02 15.65
CA GLU A 186 41.82 -56.28 14.90
C GLU A 186 43.31 -56.68 14.76
N ARG A 187 44.25 -55.77 15.04
CA ARG A 187 45.69 -56.00 14.92
C ARG A 187 46.38 -56.36 16.24
N GLU A 188 45.70 -56.22 17.36
CA GLU A 188 46.14 -56.63 18.70
C GLU A 188 45.69 -58.06 19.05
#